data_AF-A0AAJ0DI20-F1
#
_entry.id   AF-A0AAJ0DI20-F1
#
_cell.length_a   1.000
_cell.length_b   1.000
_cell.length_c   1.000
_cell.angle_alpha   90.00
_cell.angle_beta   90.00
_cell.angle_gamma   90.00
#
_symmetry.space_group_name_H-M   'P 1'
#
loop_
_entity.id
_entity.type
_entity.pdbx_description
1 polymer ?
#
loop_
_entity_poly.entity_id
_entity_poly.type
_entity_poly.pdbx_seq_one_letter_code
_entity_poly.pdbx_strand_id
1 'polypeptide(L)'
;MDLIREAPLGQLLRLLSGNKPFQYPEEKDGFELPAQYSIYLQASNHASNKAAYASSEKESEHDKIASPEAAEAMEPDYQRELEGLGMTKTKSRQYTTPYSIERARTEEQLELEKTQTIPIIPQKTSDGIILVDWYTTDDAANPHNWSGSRRGFMTFLICAYTWVVYTGSSIYAPSEQGVIDAFGVSPTSAVLPLSLYVLAYGVGPLLWAPLCEIPAIGRNPVYIFTFVIFFALSFPIAVVNNFAGLLALRFFQGFFGSPALANGGATFSDMYSLLYVPYQLSW
;
A
#
# COMPACT_ATOMS: atom_id res chain seq x y z
N MET A 1 16.66 15.13 2.76
CA MET A 1 15.39 15.67 3.31
C MET A 1 14.29 14.61 3.27
N ASP A 2 14.21 13.81 2.21
CA ASP A 2 13.17 12.79 2.05
C ASP A 2 13.18 11.73 3.15
N LEU A 3 14.36 11.29 3.60
CA LEU A 3 14.47 10.31 4.70
C LEU A 3 13.81 10.80 6.00
N ILE A 4 13.90 12.10 6.30
CA ILE A 4 13.30 12.70 7.51
C ILE A 4 11.79 12.86 7.31
N ARG A 5 11.34 13.22 6.10
CA ARG A 5 9.91 13.31 5.75
C ARG A 5 9.21 11.97 5.87
N GLU A 6 9.81 10.91 5.31
CA GLU A 6 9.24 9.56 5.32
C GLU A 6 9.44 8.83 6.67
N ALA A 7 10.25 9.38 7.58
CA ALA A 7 10.42 8.80 8.90
C ALA A 7 9.13 8.96 9.73
N PRO A 8 8.83 8.04 10.67
CA PRO A 8 7.66 8.13 11.54
C PRO A 8 7.58 9.47 12.29
N LEU A 9 8.73 9.99 12.71
CA LEU A 9 8.84 11.28 13.40
C LEU A 9 8.52 12.46 12.46
N GLY A 10 8.90 12.38 11.18
CA GLY A 10 8.56 13.39 10.18
C GLY A 10 7.06 13.39 9.86
N GLN A 11 6.47 12.21 9.67
CA GLN A 11 5.02 12.08 9.48
C GLN A 11 4.23 12.57 10.70
N LEU A 12 4.69 12.26 11.92
CA LEU A 12 4.07 12.73 13.15
C LEU A 12 4.11 14.27 13.26
N LEU A 13 5.27 14.88 13.02
CA LEU A 13 5.43 16.34 13.03
C LEU A 13 4.57 17.01 11.95
N ARG A 14 4.44 16.39 10.79
CA ARG A 14 3.60 16.88 9.70
C ARG A 14 2.12 16.86 10.05
N LEU A 15 1.65 15.76 10.67
CA LEU A 15 0.26 15.63 11.12
C LEU A 15 -0.08 16.62 12.24
N LEU A 16 0.83 16.81 13.20
CA LEU A 16 0.65 17.78 14.29
C LEU A 16 0.69 19.24 13.83
N SER A 17 1.43 19.54 12.75
CA SER A 17 1.60 20.89 12.22
C SER A 17 0.66 21.24 11.06
N GLY A 18 -0.29 20.37 10.71
CA GLY A 18 -1.24 20.60 9.61
C GLY A 18 -0.57 20.68 8.23
N ASN A 19 0.34 19.75 7.93
CA ASN A 19 1.03 19.59 6.64
C ASN A 19 1.95 20.76 6.21
N LYS A 20 2.39 21.60 7.14
CA LYS A 20 3.30 22.73 6.85
C LYS A 20 4.78 22.33 6.67
N PRO A 21 5.41 21.57 7.60
CA PRO A 21 6.78 21.09 7.42
C PRO A 21 6.82 19.82 6.58
N PHE A 22 7.91 19.62 5.82
CA PHE A 22 8.17 18.41 5.01
C PHE A 22 7.07 18.09 3.98
N GLN A 23 6.64 19.11 3.24
CA GLN A 23 5.73 18.95 2.11
C GLN A 23 6.31 18.02 1.05
N TYR A 24 5.45 17.23 0.42
CA TYR A 24 5.82 16.51 -0.80
C TYR A 24 6.02 17.50 -1.96
N PRO A 25 6.79 17.13 -3.00
CA PRO A 25 6.98 17.99 -4.18
C PRO A 25 5.66 18.51 -4.76
N GLU A 26 4.63 17.67 -4.79
CA GLU A 26 3.27 17.95 -5.27
C GLU A 26 2.45 18.90 -4.38
N GLU A 27 2.85 19.12 -3.12
CA GLU A 27 2.14 20.01 -2.19
C GLU A 27 2.71 21.43 -2.17
N LYS A 28 3.76 21.70 -2.97
CA LYS A 28 4.37 23.03 -3.06
C LYS A 28 3.62 23.89 -4.08
N ASP A 29 3.42 25.16 -3.77
CA ASP A 29 2.67 26.12 -4.59
C ASP A 29 3.18 26.29 -6.05
N GLY A 30 4.42 25.87 -6.33
CA GLY A 30 5.03 25.92 -7.67
C GLY A 30 5.17 24.56 -8.38
N PHE A 31 4.43 23.54 -7.94
CA PHE A 31 4.49 22.22 -8.58
C PHE A 31 3.80 22.25 -9.96
N GLU A 32 4.57 21.95 -11.00
CA GLU A 32 4.05 21.78 -12.36
C GLU A 32 3.80 20.29 -12.63
N LEU A 33 2.60 19.98 -13.15
CA LEU A 33 2.26 18.64 -13.56
C LEU A 33 3.18 18.19 -14.70
N PRO A 34 3.71 16.95 -14.65
CA PRO A 34 4.47 16.40 -15.77
C PRO A 34 3.67 16.44 -17.07
N ALA A 35 4.37 16.68 -18.19
CA ALA A 35 3.77 16.93 -19.50
C ALA A 35 2.77 15.83 -19.94
N GLN A 36 3.02 14.59 -19.53
CA GLN A 36 2.17 13.44 -19.83
C GLN A 36 0.76 13.61 -19.24
N TYR A 37 0.67 14.12 -18.00
CA TYR A 37 -0.60 14.36 -17.32
C TYR A 37 -1.30 15.60 -17.85
N SER A 38 -0.56 16.66 -18.17
CA SER A 38 -1.15 17.88 -18.74
C SER A 38 -1.77 17.64 -20.12
N ILE A 39 -1.07 16.90 -21.00
CA ILE A 39 -1.58 16.53 -22.33
C ILE A 39 -2.86 15.67 -22.16
N TYR A 40 -2.82 14.71 -21.24
CA TYR A 40 -3.96 13.83 -20.99
C TYR A 40 -5.18 14.59 -20.41
N LEU A 41 -4.96 15.55 -19.51
CA LEU A 41 -6.01 16.41 -18.95
C LEU A 41 -6.58 17.39 -19.99
N GLN A 42 -5.75 17.93 -20.88
CA GLN A 42 -6.21 18.80 -21.96
C GLN A 42 -7.08 18.01 -22.96
N ALA A 43 -6.66 16.79 -23.32
CA ALA A 43 -7.44 15.89 -24.16
C ALA A 43 -8.79 15.53 -23.51
N SER A 44 -8.80 15.23 -22.21
CA SER A 44 -10.04 14.89 -21.49
C SER A 44 -11.00 16.08 -21.36
N ASN A 45 -10.49 17.28 -21.07
CA ASN A 45 -11.27 18.52 -21.02
C ASN A 45 -11.85 18.89 -22.39
N HIS A 46 -11.10 18.70 -23.48
CA HIS A 46 -11.59 18.94 -24.83
C HIS A 46 -12.72 17.97 -25.20
N ALA A 47 -12.59 16.69 -24.85
CA ALA A 47 -13.64 15.69 -25.03
C ALA A 47 -14.90 16.00 -24.20
N SER A 48 -14.74 16.42 -22.94
CA SER A 48 -15.85 16.80 -22.05
C SER A 48 -16.56 18.07 -22.53
N ASN A 49 -15.82 19.11 -22.92
CA ASN A 49 -16.40 20.33 -23.48
C ASN A 49 -17.16 20.04 -24.77
N LYS A 50 -16.61 19.23 -25.69
CA LYS A 50 -17.29 18.87 -26.93
C LYS A 50 -18.58 18.07 -26.69
N ALA A 51 -18.60 17.19 -25.69
CA ALA A 51 -19.82 16.50 -25.26
C ALA A 51 -20.85 17.47 -24.65
N ALA A 52 -20.40 18.45 -23.85
CA ALA A 52 -21.26 19.48 -23.25
C ALA A 52 -21.88 20.42 -24.32
N TYR A 53 -21.10 20.83 -25.33
CA TYR A 53 -21.60 21.61 -26.48
C TYR A 53 -22.61 20.80 -27.31
N ALA A 54 -22.32 19.52 -27.59
CA ALA A 54 -23.24 18.63 -28.30
C ALA A 54 -24.53 18.32 -27.52
N SER A 55 -24.49 18.37 -26.17
CA SER A 55 -25.70 18.30 -25.35
C SER A 55 -26.49 19.61 -25.32
N SER A 56 -25.84 20.77 -25.47
CA SER A 56 -26.52 22.08 -25.56
C SER A 56 -27.20 22.31 -26.92
N GLU A 57 -26.65 21.75 -28.01
CA GLU A 57 -27.26 21.81 -29.34
C GLU A 57 -28.44 20.83 -29.50
N LYS A 58 -28.53 19.79 -28.65
CA LYS A 58 -29.63 18.82 -28.66
C LYS A 58 -30.91 19.30 -27.97
N GLU A 59 -30.93 20.50 -27.40
CA GLU A 59 -32.15 21.09 -26.83
C GLU A 59 -33.04 21.78 -27.88
N SER A 60 -32.65 21.82 -29.17
CA SER A 60 -33.45 22.42 -30.24
C SER A 60 -33.98 21.49 -31.34
N GLU A 61 -33.66 20.20 -31.38
CA GLU A 61 -34.28 19.28 -32.35
C GLU A 61 -34.59 17.91 -31.74
N HIS A 62 -35.89 17.59 -31.69
CA HIS A 62 -36.43 16.29 -31.33
C HIS A 62 -36.24 15.31 -32.52
N ASP A 63 -36.07 14.03 -32.19
CA ASP A 63 -35.94 12.86 -33.07
C ASP A 63 -34.67 12.70 -33.92
N LYS A 64 -33.72 11.92 -33.39
CA LYS A 64 -33.31 10.61 -33.95
C LYS A 64 -32.26 9.94 -33.05
N ILE A 65 -32.44 8.64 -32.86
CA ILE A 65 -31.56 7.72 -32.14
C ILE A 65 -30.13 7.85 -32.72
N ALA A 66 -29.18 8.32 -31.91
CA ALA A 66 -27.77 8.42 -32.28
C ALA A 66 -26.98 7.25 -31.71
N SER A 67 -26.26 6.52 -32.58
CA SER A 67 -25.37 5.42 -32.24
C SER A 67 -24.14 5.90 -31.44
N PRO A 68 -23.47 5.02 -30.69
CA PRO A 68 -22.30 5.36 -29.88
C PRO A 68 -20.98 5.49 -30.69
N GLU A 69 -21.02 5.84 -31.97
CA GLU A 69 -19.83 5.87 -32.85
C GLU A 69 -19.03 7.19 -32.80
N ALA A 70 -19.53 8.22 -32.13
CA ALA A 70 -18.84 9.53 -32.07
C ALA A 70 -17.72 9.61 -31.02
N ALA A 71 -17.63 8.65 -30.09
CA ALA A 71 -16.61 8.64 -29.03
C ALA A 71 -15.30 7.92 -29.45
N GLU A 72 -15.33 7.09 -30.50
CA GLU A 72 -14.18 6.29 -30.95
C GLU A 72 -13.30 7.00 -32.00
N ALA A 73 -13.77 8.09 -32.61
CA ALA A 73 -13.10 8.70 -33.77
C ALA A 73 -11.97 9.70 -33.42
N MET A 74 -11.65 9.92 -32.14
CA MET A 74 -10.64 10.91 -31.70
C MET A 74 -9.42 10.32 -30.99
N GLU A 75 -9.25 8.99 -31.02
CA GLU A 75 -8.08 8.28 -30.48
C GLU A 75 -6.72 8.57 -31.16
N PRO A 76 -6.59 8.99 -32.46
CA PRO A 76 -5.28 8.91 -33.13
C PRO A 76 -4.32 10.08 -32.87
N ASP A 77 -4.78 11.24 -32.37
CA ASP A 77 -3.96 12.47 -32.37
C ASP A 77 -3.07 12.60 -31.12
N TYR A 78 -3.62 12.34 -29.92
CA TYR A 78 -2.82 12.33 -28.68
C TYR A 78 -1.92 11.10 -28.58
N GLN A 79 -2.31 9.97 -29.16
CA GLN A 79 -1.46 8.77 -29.23
C GLN A 79 -0.18 9.06 -29.99
N ARG A 80 -0.24 9.81 -31.09
CA ARG A 80 0.96 10.25 -31.84
C ARG A 80 1.84 11.22 -31.06
N GLU A 81 1.24 12.16 -30.31
CA GLU A 81 2.02 13.05 -29.44
C GLU A 81 2.72 12.29 -28.31
N LEU A 82 2.05 11.30 -27.71
CA LEU A 82 2.65 10.43 -26.68
C LEU A 82 3.71 9.50 -27.26
N GLU A 83 3.52 8.96 -28.47
CA GLU A 83 4.51 8.14 -29.19
C GLU A 83 5.74 8.96 -29.60
N GLY A 84 5.56 10.22 -30.00
CA GLY A 84 6.64 11.15 -30.32
C GLY A 84 7.56 11.48 -29.13
N LEU A 85 7.10 11.24 -27.90
CA LEU A 85 7.87 11.38 -26.66
C LEU A 85 8.64 10.10 -26.27
N GLY A 86 8.61 9.04 -27.09
CA GLY A 86 9.33 7.79 -26.83
C GLY A 86 8.76 6.95 -25.68
N MET A 87 7.45 7.03 -25.44
CA MET A 87 6.80 6.48 -24.25
C MET A 87 6.29 5.05 -24.42
N THR A 88 6.44 4.21 -23.38
CA THR A 88 5.88 2.86 -23.32
C THR A 88 4.67 2.82 -22.40
N LYS A 89 3.56 2.20 -22.86
CA LYS A 89 2.35 2.00 -22.05
C LYS A 89 2.59 0.89 -21.01
N THR A 90 2.94 1.25 -19.79
CA THR A 90 3.00 0.29 -18.68
C THR A 90 1.56 -0.11 -18.33
N LYS A 91 1.26 -1.42 -18.35
CA LYS A 91 -0.04 -1.94 -17.91
C LYS A 91 -0.15 -1.78 -16.39
N SER A 92 -0.85 -0.75 -15.92
CA SER A 92 -1.09 -0.58 -14.49
C SER A 92 -2.07 -1.65 -13.98
N ARG A 93 -1.89 -1.99 -12.70
CA ARG A 93 -2.39 -3.21 -12.07
C ARG A 93 -3.72 -2.96 -11.35
N GLN A 94 -4.85 -3.22 -12.03
CA GLN A 94 -6.12 -3.62 -11.39
C GLN A 94 -6.89 -4.73 -12.13
N TYR A 95 -6.33 -5.29 -13.21
CA TYR A 95 -6.79 -6.56 -13.77
C TYR A 95 -5.64 -7.56 -13.68
N THR A 96 -5.69 -8.50 -12.73
CA THR A 96 -4.81 -9.66 -12.77
C THR A 96 -5.23 -10.52 -13.96
N THR A 97 -4.63 -10.26 -15.12
CA THR A 97 -4.61 -11.27 -16.18
C THR A 97 -3.92 -12.53 -15.62
N PRO A 98 -4.39 -13.75 -15.98
CA PRO A 98 -3.79 -14.99 -15.52
C PRO A 98 -2.29 -15.04 -15.81
N TYR A 99 -1.53 -15.69 -14.92
CA TYR A 99 -0.09 -15.89 -15.05
C TYR A 99 0.24 -16.56 -16.40
N SER A 100 1.00 -15.86 -17.24
CA SER A 100 1.58 -16.40 -18.47
C SER A 100 3.09 -16.22 -18.46
N ILE A 101 3.82 -17.16 -19.06
CA ILE A 101 5.28 -17.11 -19.19
C ILE A 101 5.72 -15.84 -19.96
N GLU A 102 4.86 -15.30 -20.82
CA GLU A 102 5.12 -14.04 -21.52
C GLU A 102 5.28 -12.86 -20.57
N ARG A 103 4.44 -12.77 -19.52
CA ARG A 103 4.54 -11.69 -18.54
C ARG A 103 5.87 -11.69 -17.80
N ALA A 104 6.33 -12.87 -17.36
CA ALA A 104 7.60 -13.00 -16.67
C ALA A 104 8.78 -12.56 -17.55
N ARG A 105 8.74 -12.88 -18.86
CA ARG A 105 9.75 -12.42 -19.82
C ARG A 105 9.69 -10.92 -20.06
N THR A 106 8.50 -10.31 -20.08
CA THR A 106 8.36 -8.85 -20.20
C THR A 106 8.93 -8.14 -18.98
N GLU A 107 8.67 -8.65 -17.77
CA GLU A 107 9.25 -8.11 -16.54
C GLU A 107 10.79 -8.24 -16.56
N GLU A 108 11.34 -9.36 -17.04
CA GLU A 108 12.79 -9.57 -17.22
C GLU A 108 13.40 -8.60 -18.26
N GLN A 109 12.74 -8.41 -19.41
CA GLN A 109 13.19 -7.47 -20.44
C GLN A 109 13.17 -6.03 -19.93
N LEU A 110 12.12 -5.63 -19.19
CA LEU A 110 12.04 -4.30 -18.58
C LEU A 110 13.13 -4.08 -17.53
N GLU A 111 13.52 -5.11 -16.77
CA GLU A 111 14.65 -5.02 -15.85
C GLU A 111 16.01 -4.90 -16.57
N LEU A 112 16.17 -5.54 -17.73
CA LEU A 112 17.37 -5.45 -18.57
C LEU A 112 17.45 -4.12 -19.35
N GLU A 113 16.32 -3.52 -19.70
CA GLU A 113 16.22 -2.23 -20.40
C GLU A 113 16.35 -1.00 -19.48
N LYS A 114 16.65 -1.17 -18.18
CA LYS A 114 16.86 -0.12 -17.15
C LYS A 114 18.04 0.86 -17.39
N THR A 115 18.41 1.13 -18.65
CA THR A 115 19.45 2.08 -19.04
C THR A 115 18.88 3.46 -19.42
N GLN A 116 17.58 3.57 -19.67
CA GLN A 116 16.93 4.85 -20.02
C GLN A 116 15.67 5.11 -19.19
N THR A 117 15.56 6.32 -18.66
CA THR A 117 14.39 6.80 -17.95
C THR A 117 13.26 7.10 -18.93
N ILE A 118 12.19 6.30 -18.90
CA ILE A 118 11.04 6.45 -19.78
C ILE A 118 9.88 7.04 -18.96
N PRO A 119 9.20 8.09 -19.43
CA PRO A 119 8.03 8.60 -18.73
C PRO A 119 6.81 7.69 -18.93
N ILE A 120 6.03 7.53 -17.86
CA ILE A 120 4.88 6.60 -17.84
C ILE A 120 3.62 7.34 -18.33
N ILE A 121 2.86 6.72 -19.23
CA ILE A 121 1.59 7.27 -19.73
C ILE A 121 0.48 7.04 -18.69
N PRO A 122 -0.24 8.08 -18.25
CA PRO A 122 -1.36 7.92 -17.31
C PRO A 122 -2.49 7.10 -17.92
N GLN A 123 -3.10 6.24 -17.10
CA GLN A 123 -4.23 5.41 -17.52
C GLN A 123 -5.56 5.95 -17.01
N LYS A 124 -6.63 5.68 -17.74
CA LYS A 124 -8.00 6.04 -17.35
C LYS A 124 -8.80 4.79 -17.01
N THR A 125 -9.42 4.79 -15.83
CA THR A 125 -10.37 3.74 -15.42
C THR A 125 -11.64 3.83 -16.28
N SER A 126 -12.41 2.74 -16.37
CA SER A 126 -13.73 2.70 -17.03
C SER A 126 -14.66 3.85 -16.60
N ASP A 127 -14.53 4.27 -15.34
CA ASP A 127 -15.35 5.30 -14.70
C ASP A 127 -14.87 6.73 -15.02
N GLY A 128 -13.83 6.84 -15.84
CA GLY A 128 -13.29 8.10 -16.31
C GLY A 128 -12.25 8.77 -15.39
N ILE A 129 -11.91 8.13 -14.29
CA ILE A 129 -10.89 8.59 -13.33
C ILE A 129 -9.50 8.37 -13.93
N ILE A 130 -8.65 9.41 -13.89
CA ILE A 130 -7.24 9.31 -14.29
C ILE A 130 -6.45 8.73 -13.12
N LEU A 131 -5.84 7.56 -13.34
CA LEU A 131 -4.99 6.91 -12.36
C LEU A 131 -3.65 7.62 -12.29
N VAL A 132 -3.29 8.08 -11.10
CA VAL A 132 -1.96 8.63 -10.83
C VAL A 132 -1.03 7.47 -10.50
N ASP A 133 -0.01 7.31 -11.34
CA ASP A 133 1.10 6.36 -11.20
C ASP A 133 2.43 7.14 -11.09
N TRP A 134 3.54 6.43 -10.91
CA TRP A 134 4.87 7.01 -10.90
C TRP A 134 5.18 7.75 -12.20
N TYR A 135 5.99 8.80 -12.12
CA TYR A 135 6.18 9.69 -13.27
C TYR A 135 7.13 9.09 -14.32
N THR A 136 8.10 8.30 -13.86
CA THR A 136 9.12 7.69 -14.72
C THR A 136 9.45 6.26 -14.29
N THR A 137 10.05 5.48 -15.19
CA THR A 137 10.52 4.12 -14.88
C THR A 137 11.56 4.07 -13.76
N ASP A 138 12.36 5.13 -13.58
CA ASP A 138 13.42 5.24 -12.57
C ASP A 138 13.02 6.08 -11.34
N ASP A 139 11.72 6.30 -11.15
CA ASP A 139 11.21 7.13 -10.04
C ASP A 139 11.70 6.58 -8.68
N ALA A 140 12.27 7.46 -7.86
CA ALA A 140 12.78 7.12 -6.52
C ALA A 140 11.65 6.85 -5.51
N ALA A 141 10.42 7.29 -5.79
CA ALA A 141 9.23 6.95 -5.03
C ALA A 141 8.81 5.49 -5.24
N ASN A 142 9.19 4.89 -6.38
CA ASN A 142 8.91 3.48 -6.68
C ASN A 142 9.80 2.55 -5.84
N PRO A 143 9.23 1.70 -4.96
CA PRO A 143 10.03 0.81 -4.11
C PRO A 143 10.86 -0.23 -4.88
N HIS A 144 10.49 -0.54 -6.12
CA HIS A 144 11.25 -1.42 -7.02
C HIS A 144 12.61 -0.83 -7.43
N ASN A 145 12.76 0.50 -7.40
CA ASN A 145 13.99 1.20 -7.79
C ASN A 145 14.93 1.49 -6.62
N TRP A 146 14.53 1.13 -5.40
CA TRP A 146 15.36 1.38 -4.21
C TRP A 146 16.66 0.57 -4.25
N SER A 147 17.70 1.07 -3.59
CA SER A 147 18.95 0.32 -3.40
C SER A 147 18.69 -0.99 -2.64
N GLY A 148 19.48 -2.02 -2.94
CA GLY A 148 19.33 -3.33 -2.28
C GLY A 148 19.46 -3.25 -0.75
N SER A 149 20.31 -2.35 -0.24
CA SER A 149 20.45 -2.11 1.20
C SER A 149 19.19 -1.53 1.84
N ARG A 150 18.52 -0.57 1.17
CA ARG A 150 17.26 0.00 1.66
C ARG A 150 16.16 -1.05 1.68
N ARG A 151 16.03 -1.86 0.62
CA ARG A 151 15.06 -2.96 0.55
C ARG A 151 15.33 -4.01 1.62
N GLY A 152 16.59 -4.43 1.78
CA GLY A 152 17.01 -5.37 2.81
C GLY A 152 16.75 -4.87 4.23
N PHE A 153 16.95 -3.57 4.49
CA PHE A 153 16.63 -2.98 5.79
C PHE A 153 15.13 -3.00 6.08
N MET A 154 14.28 -2.68 5.09
CA MET A 154 12.82 -2.75 5.25
C MET A 154 12.34 -4.19 5.47
N THR A 155 12.89 -5.13 4.71
CA THR A 155 12.69 -6.57 4.92
C THR A 155 13.05 -6.98 6.34
N PHE A 156 14.24 -6.59 6.82
CA PHE A 156 14.68 -6.88 8.19
C PHE A 156 13.70 -6.33 9.24
N LEU A 157 13.21 -5.10 9.08
CA LEU A 157 12.24 -4.51 10.01
C LEU A 157 10.93 -5.30 10.07
N ILE A 158 10.39 -5.72 8.92
CA ILE A 158 9.16 -6.52 8.86
C ILE A 158 9.39 -7.88 9.51
N CYS A 159 10.52 -8.54 9.22
CA CYS A 159 10.88 -9.81 9.84
C CYS A 159 11.08 -9.67 11.35
N ALA A 160 11.75 -8.61 11.81
CA ALA A 160 11.96 -8.34 13.22
C ALA A 160 10.63 -8.08 13.96
N TYR A 161 9.69 -7.35 13.34
CA TYR A 161 8.37 -7.15 13.91
C TYR A 161 7.62 -8.48 14.01
N THR A 162 7.55 -9.26 12.94
CA THR A 162 6.97 -10.60 12.94
C THR A 162 7.59 -11.50 14.02
N TRP A 163 8.92 -11.46 14.15
CA TRP A 163 9.66 -12.20 15.17
C TRP A 163 9.26 -11.81 16.60
N VAL A 164 9.11 -10.51 16.88
CA VAL A 164 8.64 -10.03 18.20
C VAL A 164 7.23 -10.53 18.51
N VAL A 165 6.32 -10.51 17.53
CA VAL A 165 4.93 -10.97 17.70
C VAL A 165 4.87 -12.48 17.98
N TYR A 166 5.65 -13.30 17.27
CA TYR A 166 5.75 -14.75 17.53
C TYR A 166 6.47 -15.07 18.84
N THR A 167 7.51 -14.31 19.19
CA THR A 167 8.20 -14.49 20.47
C THR A 167 7.25 -14.16 21.63
N GLY A 168 6.37 -13.18 21.48
CA GLY A 168 5.34 -12.81 22.47
C GLY A 168 4.36 -13.94 22.82
N SER A 169 4.04 -14.83 21.87
CA SER A 169 3.25 -16.04 22.15
C SER A 169 4.13 -17.14 22.77
N SER A 170 5.31 -17.40 22.21
CA SER A 170 6.21 -18.47 22.67
C SER A 170 6.73 -18.27 24.09
N ILE A 171 6.99 -17.01 24.50
CA ILE A 171 7.48 -16.70 25.85
C ILE A 171 6.44 -16.96 26.95
N TYR A 172 5.16 -17.09 26.58
CA TYR A 172 4.10 -17.39 27.54
C TYR A 172 4.17 -18.84 28.03
N ALA A 173 4.48 -19.80 27.16
CA ALA A 173 4.49 -21.23 27.48
C ALA A 173 5.34 -21.58 28.72
N PRO A 174 6.61 -21.13 28.87
CA PRO A 174 7.37 -21.40 30.08
C PRO A 174 6.89 -20.63 31.31
N SER A 175 6.09 -19.56 31.14
CA SER A 175 5.55 -18.75 32.24
C SER A 175 4.21 -19.24 32.78
N GLU A 176 3.61 -20.26 32.15
CA GLU A 176 2.27 -20.76 32.49
C GLU A 176 2.15 -21.18 33.96
N GLN A 177 3.16 -21.88 34.50
CA GLN A 177 3.15 -22.26 35.92
C GLN A 177 3.14 -21.05 36.85
N GLY A 178 3.86 -19.99 36.49
CA GLY A 178 3.84 -18.73 37.26
C GLY A 178 2.47 -18.05 37.24
N VAL A 179 1.72 -18.18 36.13
CA VAL A 179 0.34 -17.66 36.03
C VAL A 179 -0.61 -18.45 36.92
N ILE A 180 -0.47 -19.79 36.96
CA ILE A 180 -1.24 -20.66 37.85
C ILE A 180 -1.02 -20.24 39.31
N ASP A 181 0.24 -20.09 39.71
CA ASP A 181 0.61 -19.78 41.09
C ASP A 181 0.20 -18.35 41.49
N ALA A 182 0.32 -17.38 40.57
CA ALA A 182 0.00 -15.97 40.83
C ALA A 182 -1.51 -15.68 40.88
N PHE A 183 -2.31 -16.33 40.04
CA PHE A 183 -3.76 -16.08 39.94
C PHE A 183 -4.62 -17.18 40.57
N GLY A 184 -4.03 -18.29 41.02
CA GLY A 184 -4.76 -19.40 41.64
C GLY A 184 -5.74 -20.10 40.70
N VAL A 185 -5.45 -20.12 39.39
CA VAL A 185 -6.34 -20.66 38.35
C VAL A 185 -5.99 -22.11 37.99
N SER A 186 -6.94 -22.85 37.41
CA SER A 186 -6.65 -24.20 36.91
C SER A 186 -5.67 -24.17 35.73
N PRO A 187 -4.87 -25.24 35.52
CA PRO A 187 -3.97 -25.34 34.35
C PRO A 187 -4.70 -25.11 33.02
N THR A 188 -5.90 -25.66 32.87
CA THR A 188 -6.74 -25.44 31.68
C THR A 188 -7.08 -23.97 31.45
N SER A 189 -7.31 -23.21 32.53
CA SER A 189 -7.55 -21.77 32.43
C SER A 189 -6.27 -21.02 32.09
N ALA A 190 -5.13 -21.43 32.65
CA ALA A 190 -3.84 -20.80 32.41
C ALA A 190 -3.37 -20.87 30.93
N VAL A 191 -3.89 -21.80 30.12
CA VAL A 191 -3.63 -21.83 28.67
C VAL A 191 -4.42 -20.75 27.90
N LEU A 192 -5.55 -20.27 28.44
CA LEU A 192 -6.46 -19.34 27.73
C LEU A 192 -5.80 -18.05 27.23
N PRO A 193 -4.91 -17.36 27.98
CA PRO A 193 -4.26 -16.15 27.48
C PRO A 193 -3.42 -16.39 26.22
N LEU A 194 -2.76 -17.55 26.11
CA LEU A 194 -2.04 -17.95 24.90
C LEU A 194 -3.02 -18.18 23.74
N SER A 195 -4.09 -18.96 23.98
CA SER A 195 -5.10 -19.23 22.95
C SER A 195 -5.78 -17.96 22.45
N LEU A 196 -6.10 -17.01 23.33
CA LEU A 196 -6.69 -15.73 22.97
C LEU A 196 -5.73 -14.86 22.17
N TYR A 197 -4.44 -14.84 22.52
CA TYR A 197 -3.43 -14.12 21.74
C TYR A 197 -3.36 -14.66 20.30
N VAL A 198 -3.34 -15.99 20.16
CA VAL A 198 -3.32 -16.67 18.84
C VAL A 198 -4.59 -16.41 18.05
N LEU A 199 -5.75 -16.52 18.68
CA LEU A 199 -7.03 -16.19 18.08
C LEU A 199 -7.06 -14.73 17.61
N ALA A 200 -6.61 -13.80 18.45
CA ALA A 200 -6.66 -12.38 18.16
C ALA A 200 -5.78 -11.99 16.98
N TYR A 201 -4.56 -12.51 16.87
CA TYR A 201 -3.74 -12.23 15.67
C TYR A 201 -4.24 -12.97 14.42
N GLY A 202 -5.05 -14.03 14.57
CA GLY A 202 -5.74 -14.66 13.44
C GLY A 202 -6.94 -13.84 12.94
N VAL A 203 -7.63 -13.16 13.86
CA VAL A 203 -8.79 -12.31 13.57
C VAL A 203 -8.37 -10.91 13.11
N GLY A 204 -7.31 -10.34 13.68
CA GLY A 204 -6.85 -8.99 13.38
C GLY A 204 -6.66 -8.68 11.88
N PRO A 205 -6.07 -9.57 11.07
CA PRO A 205 -5.90 -9.35 9.63
C PRO A 205 -7.20 -9.09 8.89
N LEU A 206 -8.33 -9.61 9.36
CA LEU A 206 -9.65 -9.36 8.76
C LEU A 206 -10.01 -7.88 8.80
N LEU A 207 -9.50 -7.13 9.78
CA LEU A 207 -9.67 -5.68 9.86
C LEU A 207 -8.49 -4.95 9.19
N TRP A 208 -7.26 -5.34 9.51
CA TRP A 208 -6.09 -4.55 9.13
C TRP A 208 -5.66 -4.71 7.67
N ALA A 209 -5.90 -5.86 7.05
CA ALA A 209 -5.58 -6.08 5.64
C ALA A 209 -6.37 -5.12 4.71
N PRO A 210 -7.71 -5.01 4.79
CA PRO A 210 -8.45 -4.07 3.94
C PRO A 210 -8.12 -2.60 4.26
N LEU A 211 -7.85 -2.26 5.52
CA LEU A 211 -7.46 -0.89 5.90
C LEU A 211 -6.16 -0.45 5.22
N CYS A 212 -5.20 -1.36 5.07
CA CYS A 212 -3.94 -1.11 4.38
C CYS A 212 -4.07 -0.85 2.87
N GLU A 213 -5.17 -1.29 2.25
CA GLU A 213 -5.44 -1.11 0.82
C GLU A 213 -6.15 0.21 0.51
N ILE A 214 -6.67 0.90 1.52
CA ILE A 214 -7.29 2.22 1.34
C ILE A 214 -6.20 3.23 0.94
N PRO A 215 -6.28 3.86 -0.25
CA PRO A 215 -5.22 4.75 -0.75
C PRO A 215 -4.92 5.93 0.18
N ALA A 216 -5.90 6.41 0.93
CA ALA A 216 -5.75 7.51 1.88
C ALA A 216 -4.99 7.13 3.17
N ILE A 217 -4.94 5.84 3.52
CA ILE A 217 -4.27 5.35 4.73
C ILE A 217 -2.92 4.74 4.37
N GLY A 218 -2.90 3.89 3.34
CA GLY A 218 -1.73 3.11 2.97
C GLY A 218 -1.29 2.11 4.05
N ARG A 219 -0.15 1.45 3.81
CA ARG A 219 0.33 0.35 4.65
C ARG A 219 1.14 0.81 5.87
N ASN A 220 2.01 1.80 5.68
CA ASN A 220 2.97 2.23 6.70
C ASN A 220 2.29 2.77 7.98
N PRO A 221 1.26 3.64 7.92
CA PRO A 221 0.60 4.14 9.12
C PRO A 221 -0.07 3.04 9.94
N VAL A 222 -0.63 2.02 9.28
CA VAL A 222 -1.23 0.86 9.98
C VAL A 222 -0.17 0.10 10.77
N TYR A 223 0.98 -0.22 10.15
CA TYR A 223 2.08 -0.89 10.85
C TYR A 223 2.56 -0.13 12.08
N ILE A 224 2.77 1.19 11.94
CA ILE A 224 3.27 2.03 13.03
C ILE A 224 2.24 2.12 14.16
N PHE A 225 0.97 2.41 13.82
CA PHE A 225 -0.10 2.56 14.80
C PHE A 225 -0.29 1.28 15.61
N THR A 226 -0.40 0.14 14.94
CA THR A 226 -0.63 -1.11 15.66
C THR A 226 0.60 -1.56 16.44
N PHE A 227 1.82 -1.30 15.95
CA PHE A 227 3.04 -1.58 16.70
C PHE A 227 3.15 -0.74 17.97
N VAL A 228 2.82 0.56 17.91
CA VAL A 228 2.84 1.43 19.08
C VAL A 228 1.86 0.94 20.15
N ILE A 229 0.66 0.50 19.75
CA ILE A 229 -0.33 -0.07 20.68
C ILE A 229 0.16 -1.41 21.23
N PHE A 230 0.68 -2.30 20.38
CA PHE A 230 1.28 -3.57 20.80
C PHE A 230 2.37 -3.36 21.87
N PHE A 231 3.27 -2.41 21.63
CA PHE A 231 4.32 -2.04 22.56
C PHE A 231 3.75 -1.46 23.87
N ALA A 232 2.80 -0.53 23.76
CA ALA A 232 2.16 0.08 24.93
C ALA A 232 1.41 -0.95 25.80
N LEU A 233 0.75 -1.94 25.19
CA LEU A 233 0.06 -3.02 25.88
C LEU A 233 1.00 -3.98 26.61
N SER A 234 2.29 -4.01 26.27
CA SER A 234 3.27 -4.86 26.94
C SER A 234 3.51 -4.43 28.40
N PHE A 235 3.39 -3.14 28.72
CA PHE A 235 3.54 -2.61 30.07
C PHE A 235 2.43 -3.03 31.05
N PRO A 236 1.13 -2.80 30.76
CA PRO A 236 0.05 -3.18 31.67
C PRO A 236 -0.04 -4.71 31.88
N ILE A 237 0.39 -5.52 30.91
CA ILE A 237 0.43 -6.99 31.04
C ILE A 237 1.37 -7.43 32.16
N ALA A 238 2.47 -6.71 32.39
CA ALA A 238 3.43 -7.04 33.43
C ALA A 238 2.94 -6.70 34.85
N VAL A 239 1.96 -5.81 34.99
CA VAL A 239 1.50 -5.28 36.29
C VAL A 239 0.05 -5.65 36.62
N VAL A 240 -0.63 -6.40 35.74
CA VAL A 240 -2.04 -6.75 35.93
C VAL A 240 -2.20 -7.77 37.06
N ASN A 241 -3.03 -7.46 38.04
CA ASN A 241 -3.29 -8.31 39.21
C ASN A 241 -4.64 -9.07 39.11
N ASN A 242 -5.25 -9.09 37.93
CA ASN A 242 -6.49 -9.80 37.66
C ASN A 242 -6.38 -10.70 36.42
N PHE A 243 -6.84 -11.94 36.54
CA PHE A 243 -6.75 -12.93 35.45
C PHE A 243 -7.58 -12.52 34.22
N ALA A 244 -8.79 -11.99 34.41
CA ALA A 244 -9.60 -11.50 33.29
C ALA A 244 -8.95 -10.29 32.59
N GLY A 245 -8.22 -9.46 33.35
CA GLY A 245 -7.41 -8.37 32.80
C GLY A 245 -6.26 -8.89 31.93
N LEU A 246 -5.56 -9.94 32.39
CA LEU A 246 -4.53 -10.62 31.62
C LEU A 246 -5.08 -11.17 30.29
N LEU A 247 -6.26 -11.80 30.32
CA LEU A 247 -6.94 -12.32 29.11
C LEU A 247 -7.23 -11.20 28.11
N ALA A 248 -7.84 -10.10 28.56
CA ALA A 248 -8.19 -8.98 27.69
C ALA A 248 -6.95 -8.32 27.10
N LEU A 249 -5.93 -8.05 27.92
CA LEU A 249 -4.69 -7.44 27.45
C LEU A 249 -3.96 -8.32 26.44
N ARG A 250 -3.92 -9.65 26.67
CA ARG A 250 -3.31 -10.61 25.73
C ARG A 250 -4.08 -10.69 24.42
N PHE A 251 -5.41 -10.65 24.46
CA PHE A 251 -6.23 -10.55 23.24
C PHE A 251 -5.89 -9.29 22.44
N PHE A 252 -5.92 -8.11 23.07
CA PHE A 252 -5.62 -6.87 22.35
C PHE A 252 -4.16 -6.82 21.86
N GLN A 253 -3.21 -7.31 22.65
CA GLN A 253 -1.82 -7.39 22.21
C GLN A 253 -1.70 -8.25 20.95
N GLY A 254 -2.33 -9.43 20.89
CA GLY A 254 -2.35 -10.25 19.67
C GLY A 254 -3.03 -9.54 18.50
N PHE A 255 -4.18 -8.90 18.75
CA PHE A 255 -4.97 -8.20 17.71
C PHE A 255 -4.18 -7.08 17.02
N PHE A 256 -3.44 -6.27 17.78
CA PHE A 256 -2.60 -5.19 17.24
C PHE A 256 -1.25 -5.69 16.71
N GLY A 257 -0.77 -6.87 17.14
CA GLY A 257 0.43 -7.49 16.55
C GLY A 257 0.20 -8.13 15.17
N SER A 258 -1.05 -8.32 14.76
CA SER A 258 -1.38 -9.11 13.56
C SER A 258 -1.00 -8.52 12.19
N PRO A 259 -0.95 -7.17 11.96
CA PRO A 259 -0.67 -6.63 10.64
C PRO A 259 0.68 -7.05 10.06
N ALA A 260 1.70 -7.19 10.92
CA ALA A 260 3.03 -7.70 10.55
C ALA A 260 2.96 -9.05 9.83
N LEU A 261 2.10 -9.95 10.33
CA LEU A 261 1.97 -11.32 9.87
C LEU A 261 1.26 -11.43 8.52
N ALA A 262 0.18 -10.67 8.34
CA ALA A 262 -0.66 -10.76 7.15
C ALA A 262 -0.16 -9.90 5.99
N ASN A 263 0.27 -8.67 6.28
CA ASN A 263 0.60 -7.69 5.25
C ASN A 263 2.09 -7.75 4.84
N GLY A 264 2.91 -8.54 5.55
CA GLY A 264 4.34 -8.68 5.25
C GLY A 264 4.58 -9.12 3.80
N GLY A 265 3.92 -10.20 3.37
CA GLY A 265 4.00 -10.73 2.00
C GLY A 265 3.58 -9.71 0.93
N ALA A 266 2.54 -8.92 1.21
CA ALA A 266 2.10 -7.87 0.32
C ALA A 266 3.19 -6.78 0.19
N THR A 267 3.82 -6.38 1.29
CA THR A 267 4.89 -5.39 1.29
C THR A 267 6.13 -5.89 0.55
N PHE A 268 6.45 -7.20 0.64
CA PHE A 268 7.51 -7.79 -0.19
C PHE A 268 7.19 -7.71 -1.69
N SER A 269 5.94 -7.97 -2.07
CA SER A 269 5.49 -7.86 -3.47
C SER A 269 5.53 -6.43 -4.02
N ASP A 270 5.55 -5.40 -3.16
CA ASP A 270 5.67 -4.00 -3.59
C ASP A 270 7.14 -3.59 -3.83
N MET A 271 8.10 -4.28 -3.20
CA MET A 271 9.54 -3.94 -3.26
C MET A 271 10.35 -4.80 -4.23
N TYR A 272 9.91 -6.03 -4.48
CA TYR A 272 10.60 -6.99 -5.31
C TYR A 272 9.71 -7.41 -6.48
N SER A 273 10.32 -7.59 -7.66
CA SER A 273 9.63 -8.24 -8.78
C SER A 273 9.16 -9.63 -8.34
N LEU A 274 7.98 -10.04 -8.82
CA LEU A 274 7.31 -11.29 -8.42
C LEU A 274 8.20 -12.52 -8.60
N LEU A 275 9.16 -12.47 -9.52
CA LEU A 275 10.13 -13.52 -9.77
C LEU A 275 11.14 -13.71 -8.61
N TYR A 276 11.49 -12.62 -7.91
CA TYR A 276 12.44 -12.63 -6.80
C TYR A 276 11.77 -12.65 -5.41
N VAL A 277 10.47 -12.37 -5.33
CA VAL A 277 9.68 -12.49 -4.09
C VAL A 277 9.87 -13.85 -3.39
N PRO A 278 9.74 -15.02 -4.06
CA PRO A 278 9.90 -16.31 -3.39
C PRO A 278 11.33 -16.52 -2.87
N TYR A 279 12.35 -16.03 -3.57
CA TYR A 279 13.74 -16.11 -3.11
C TYR A 279 13.94 -15.30 -1.83
N GLN A 280 13.30 -14.14 -1.69
CA GLN A 280 13.42 -13.31 -0.49
C GLN A 280 12.55 -13.80 0.69
N LEU A 281 11.43 -14.47 0.40
CA LEU A 281 10.58 -15.10 1.42
C LEU A 281 11.14 -16.43 1.94
N SER A 282 12.10 -17.05 1.25
CA SER A 282 12.68 -18.34 1.61
C SER A 282 13.83 -18.27 2.64
N TRP A 283 14.18 -17.07 3.13
CA TRP A 283 15.25 -16.86 4.11
C TRP A 283 14.73 -16.60 5.53
#